data_AF-A0A1S8SZM8-F1
#
_entry.id   AF-A0A1S8SZM8-F1
#
_cell.length_a   1.000
_cell.length_b   1.000
_cell.length_c   1.000
_cell.angle_alpha   90.00
_cell.angle_beta   90.00
_cell.angle_gamma   90.00
#
_symmetry.space_group_name_H-M   'P 1'
#
loop_
_entity.id
_entity.type
_entity.pdbx_description
1 polymer ?
#
loop_
_entity_poly.entity_id
_entity_poly.type
_entity_poly.pdbx_seq_one_letter_code
_entity_poly.pdbx_strand_id
1 'polypeptide(L)'
;MGSGVKANILSTLTSTILGTMLSKNMPLDECIETVATALPMCKEREISLLYFYCIRAHKSSSTSCTVCDNPSAIILRKGKRLLYNYIVHFVGEKEIHGSRIIL
;
A
#
# COMPACT_ATOMS: atom_id res chain seq x y z
N MET A 1 9.19 -11.06 9.55
CA MET A 1 8.19 -12.15 9.45
C MET A 1 8.93 -13.47 9.51
N GLY A 2 8.70 -14.32 10.53
CA GLY A 2 9.59 -15.45 10.85
C GLY A 2 9.40 -16.76 10.06
N SER A 3 8.64 -16.76 8.97
CA SER A 3 8.48 -17.94 8.08
C SER A 3 8.04 -17.51 6.68
N GLY A 4 8.64 -18.09 5.64
CA GLY A 4 8.31 -17.82 4.24
C GLY A 4 6.85 -18.15 3.90
N VAL A 5 6.25 -19.14 4.55
CA VAL A 5 4.84 -19.52 4.34
C VAL A 5 3.90 -18.43 4.88
N LYS A 6 4.15 -17.92 6.09
CA LYS A 6 3.35 -16.82 6.67
C LYS A 6 3.45 -15.55 5.83
N ALA A 7 4.66 -15.24 5.34
CA ALA A 7 4.89 -14.11 4.45
C ALA A 7 4.11 -14.25 3.13
N ASN A 8 4.13 -15.44 2.52
CA ASN A 8 3.42 -15.69 1.28
C ASN A 8 1.90 -15.57 1.45
N ILE A 9 1.32 -16.14 2.52
CA ILE A 9 -0.11 -16.06 2.79
C ILE A 9 -0.55 -14.60 2.97
N LEU A 10 0.16 -13.84 3.80
CA LEU A 10 -0.17 -12.44 4.08
C LEU A 10 -0.02 -11.57 2.82
N SER A 11 1.05 -11.77 2.05
CA SER A 11 1.27 -11.07 0.78
C SER A 11 0.15 -11.37 -0.21
N THR A 12 -0.22 -12.65 -0.37
CA THR A 12 -1.24 -13.09 -1.33
C THR A 12 -2.62 -12.56 -0.94
N LEU A 13 -3.00 -12.65 0.33
CA LEU A 13 -4.30 -12.15 0.79
C LEU A 13 -4.39 -10.63 0.62
N THR A 14 -3.33 -9.91 1.01
CA THR A 14 -3.24 -8.46 0.85
C THR A 14 -3.39 -8.05 -0.62
N SER A 15 -2.59 -8.63 -1.53
CA SER A 15 -2.66 -8.27 -2.96
C SER A 15 -4.00 -8.65 -3.59
N THR A 16 -4.60 -9.77 -3.17
CA THR A 16 -5.89 -10.24 -3.69
C THR A 16 -7.03 -9.32 -3.26
N ILE A 17 -7.11 -8.95 -1.99
CA ILE A 17 -8.13 -8.04 -1.47
C ILE A 17 -7.98 -6.65 -2.12
N LEU A 18 -6.78 -6.05 -2.04
CA LEU A 18 -6.52 -4.74 -2.63
C LEU A 18 -6.80 -4.71 -4.12
N GLY A 19 -6.28 -5.68 -4.88
CA GLY A 19 -6.49 -5.75 -6.33
C GLY A 19 -7.96 -5.88 -6.69
N THR A 20 -8.72 -6.72 -5.97
CA THR A 20 -10.15 -6.91 -6.21
C THR A 20 -10.94 -5.64 -5.91
N MET A 21 -10.71 -5.00 -4.77
CA MET A 21 -11.48 -3.82 -4.36
C MET A 21 -11.13 -2.58 -5.21
N LEU A 22 -9.83 -2.37 -5.51
CA LEU A 22 -9.40 -1.29 -6.38
C LEU A 22 -9.90 -1.45 -7.82
N SER A 23 -10.03 -2.69 -8.33
CA SER A 23 -10.63 -2.94 -9.65
C SER A 23 -12.10 -2.52 -9.72
N LYS A 24 -12.79 -2.52 -8.57
CA LYS A 24 -14.17 -2.05 -8.41
C LYS A 24 -14.27 -0.54 -8.12
N ASN A 25 -13.17 0.20 -8.26
CA ASN A 25 -13.07 1.63 -7.95
C ASN A 25 -13.45 2.02 -6.52
N MET A 26 -13.29 1.10 -5.57
CA MET A 26 -13.49 1.42 -4.15
C MET A 26 -12.42 2.42 -3.66
N PRO A 27 -12.75 3.34 -2.73
CA PRO A 27 -11.77 4.21 -2.10
C PRO A 27 -10.64 3.41 -1.44
N LEU A 28 -9.41 3.92 -1.52
CA LEU A 28 -8.24 3.21 -1.01
C LEU A 28 -8.30 3.02 0.51
N ASP A 29 -8.80 4.01 1.25
CA ASP A 29 -8.91 3.95 2.70
C ASP A 29 -9.84 2.80 3.15
N GLU A 30 -10.99 2.63 2.48
CA GLU A 30 -11.89 1.47 2.70
C GLU A 30 -11.22 0.13 2.38
N CYS A 31 -10.40 0.10 1.33
CA CYS A 31 -9.62 -1.08 0.98
C CYS A 31 -8.60 -1.41 2.08
N ILE A 32 -7.94 -0.41 2.65
CA ILE A 32 -6.96 -0.56 3.74
C ILE A 32 -7.65 -1.09 5.00
N GLU A 33 -8.80 -0.53 5.39
CA GLU A 33 -9.59 -1.01 6.53
C GLU A 33 -10.04 -2.46 6.34
N THR A 34 -10.50 -2.82 5.12
CA THR A 34 -10.91 -4.19 4.81
C THR A 34 -9.74 -5.17 4.93
N VAL A 35 -8.56 -4.79 4.44
CA VAL A 35 -7.36 -5.63 4.58
C VAL A 35 -6.95 -5.75 6.05
N ALA A 36 -6.95 -4.65 6.79
CA ALA A 36 -6.59 -4.63 8.21
C ALA A 36 -7.51 -5.51 9.06
N THR A 37 -8.80 -5.58 8.72
CA THR A 37 -9.80 -6.43 9.40
C THR A 37 -9.76 -7.89 8.94
N ALA A 38 -9.43 -8.15 7.67
CA ALA A 38 -9.37 -9.51 7.13
C ALA A 38 -8.07 -10.27 7.46
N LEU A 39 -6.96 -9.55 7.67
CA LEU A 39 -5.67 -10.18 7.97
C LEU A 39 -5.64 -10.71 9.41
N PRO A 40 -5.06 -11.90 9.64
CA PRO A 40 -4.93 -12.44 10.99
C PRO A 40 -4.03 -11.53 11.85
N MET A 41 -4.55 -11.14 13.01
CA MET A 41 -3.82 -10.33 13.99
C MET A 41 -2.54 -11.04 14.44
N CYS A 42 -1.46 -10.27 14.56
CA CYS A 42 -0.22 -10.80 15.12
C CYS A 42 -0.41 -11.04 16.62
N LYS A 43 -0.59 -12.30 17.05
CA LYS A 43 -0.82 -12.65 18.47
C LYS A 43 0.21 -12.08 19.45
N GLU A 44 1.44 -11.83 19.00
CA GLU A 44 2.52 -11.30 19.85
C GLU A 44 2.50 -9.78 19.99
N ARG A 45 1.88 -9.07 19.04
CA ARG A 45 1.92 -7.59 18.96
C ARG A 45 0.53 -6.95 18.96
N GLU A 46 -0.52 -7.76 18.92
CA GLU A 46 -1.94 -7.35 18.85
C GLU A 46 -2.24 -6.30 17.78
N ILE A 47 -1.44 -6.24 16.71
CA ILE A 47 -1.59 -5.30 15.60
C ILE A 47 -1.63 -6.09 14.29
N SER A 48 -2.44 -5.63 13.33
CA SER A 48 -2.42 -6.15 11.96
C SER A 48 -1.13 -5.68 11.25
N LEU A 49 -0.28 -6.62 10.85
CA LEU A 49 0.92 -6.31 10.08
C LEU A 49 0.52 -6.14 8.61
N LEU A 50 0.45 -4.88 8.15
CA LEU A 50 0.07 -4.52 6.79
C LEU A 50 1.16 -3.62 6.20
N TYR A 51 1.88 -4.14 5.21
CA TYR A 51 2.92 -3.41 4.47
C TYR A 51 2.65 -3.56 2.98
N PHE A 52 2.48 -2.46 2.26
CA PHE A 52 2.33 -2.53 0.80
C PHE A 52 2.70 -1.22 0.11
N TYR A 53 2.96 -1.34 -1.19
CA TYR A 53 2.99 -0.22 -2.13
C TYR A 53 1.84 -0.41 -3.12
N CYS A 54 1.03 0.63 -3.31
CA CYS A 54 -0.01 0.65 -4.33
C CYS A 54 0.31 1.74 -5.36
N ILE A 55 0.46 1.34 -6.62
CA ILE A 55 0.76 2.25 -7.73
C ILE A 55 -0.40 2.20 -8.72
N ARG A 56 -1.05 3.34 -8.94
CA ARG A 56 -2.16 3.48 -9.88
C ARG A 56 -1.80 4.48 -10.96
N ALA A 57 -1.62 3.99 -12.19
CA ALA A 57 -1.43 4.84 -13.36
C ALA A 57 -2.77 5.42 -13.82
N HIS A 58 -2.78 6.71 -14.14
CA HIS A 58 -3.95 7.43 -14.65
C HIS A 58 -3.74 7.78 -16.13
N LYS A 59 -4.84 7.98 -16.86
CA LYS A 59 -4.80 8.39 -18.27
C LYS A 59 -4.11 9.75 -18.50
N SER A 60 -4.05 10.60 -17.48
CA SER A 60 -3.47 11.95 -17.55
C SER A 60 -1.95 12.02 -17.36
N SER A 61 -1.20 10.99 -17.74
CA SER A 61 0.26 10.90 -17.54
C SER A 61 0.67 11.14 -16.08
N SER A 62 -0.19 10.78 -15.14
CA SER A 62 0.07 10.89 -13.70
C SER A 62 -0.14 9.54 -13.05
N THR A 63 0.58 9.32 -11.96
CA THR A 63 0.58 8.07 -11.20
C THR A 63 0.37 8.40 -9.73
N SER A 64 -0.63 7.77 -9.12
CA SER A 64 -0.78 7.80 -7.67
C SER A 64 0.10 6.70 -7.08
N CYS A 65 0.93 7.07 -6.10
CA CYS A 65 1.71 6.14 -5.31
C CYS A 65 1.21 6.22 -3.87
N THR A 66 0.85 5.09 -3.29
CA THR A 66 0.50 4.99 -1.88
C THR A 66 1.40 3.97 -1.19
N VAL A 67 1.93 4.33 -0.03
CA VAL A 67 2.82 3.49 0.77
C VAL A 67 2.23 3.36 2.16
N CYS A 68 2.10 2.12 2.66
CA CYS A 68 1.61 1.83 4.01
C CYS A 68 2.73 1.18 4.82
N ASP A 69 3.10 1.80 5.94
CA ASP A 69 4.11 1.33 6.91
C ASP A 69 5.48 0.91 6.29
N ASN A 70 5.84 1.45 5.13
CA ASN A 70 7.06 1.09 4.37
C ASN A 70 7.89 2.36 4.08
N PRO A 71 9.22 2.28 3.88
CA PRO A 71 10.00 3.42 3.44
C PRO A 71 9.48 4.01 2.13
N SER A 72 9.82 5.28 1.86
CA SER A 72 9.40 5.92 0.62
C SER A 72 9.95 5.19 -0.62
N ALA A 73 9.13 5.08 -1.66
CA ALA A 73 9.54 4.49 -2.92
C ALA A 73 10.65 5.31 -3.61
N ILE A 74 11.51 4.63 -4.36
CA ILE A 74 12.50 5.27 -5.23
C ILE A 74 11.95 5.25 -6.66
N ILE A 75 11.75 6.44 -7.24
CA ILE A 75 11.28 6.58 -8.62
C ILE A 75 12.45 6.97 -9.52
N LEU A 76 12.63 6.20 -10.60
CA LEU A 76 13.66 6.46 -11.61
C LEU A 76 12.99 6.85 -12.93
N ARG A 77 13.45 7.95 -13.54
CA ARG A 77 13.02 8.39 -14.87
C ARG A 77 14.25 8.79 -15.69
N LYS A 78 14.42 8.16 -16.87
CA LYS A 78 15.59 8.37 -17.74
C LYS A 78 16.94 8.21 -17.00
N GLY A 79 17.05 7.18 -16.15
CA GLY A 79 18.26 6.88 -15.38
C GLY A 79 18.55 7.84 -14.22
N LYS A 80 17.65 8.80 -13.91
CA LYS A 80 17.81 9.74 -12.79
C LYS A 80 16.73 9.53 -11.74
N ARG A 81 17.08 9.74 -10.47
CA ARG A 81 16.12 9.78 -9.36
C ARG A 81 15.17 10.96 -9.55
N LEU A 82 13.88 10.68 -9.55
CA LEU A 82 12.82 11.67 -9.53
C LEU A 82 12.38 11.88 -8.07
N LEU A 83 12.53 13.11 -7.58
CA LEU A 83 11.99 13.51 -6.29
C LEU A 83 10.49 13.79 -6.42
N TYR A 84 9.73 13.38 -5.42
CA TYR A 84 8.30 13.59 -5.37
C TYR A 84 7.89 13.93 -3.93
N ASN A 85 6.86 14.76 -3.80
CA ASN A 85 6.27 15.09 -2.51
C ASN A 85 5.19 14.07 -2.18
N TYR A 86 4.96 13.84 -0.89
CA TYR A 86 3.86 13.03 -0.40
C TYR A 86 3.14 13.76 0.73
N ILE A 87 1.87 13.43 0.91
CA ILE A 87 1.09 13.76 2.09
C ILE A 87 1.05 12.52 2.99
N VAL A 88 0.93 12.75 4.29
CA VAL A 88 0.76 11.69 5.27
C VAL A 88 -0.63 11.80 5.84
N HIS A 89 -1.35 10.68 5.88
CA HIS A 89 -2.60 10.56 6.61
C HIS A 89 -2.65 9.21 7.31
N PHE A 90 -3.63 9.04 8.20
CA PHE A 90 -3.81 7.82 8.98
C PHE A 90 -5.13 7.14 8.62
N VAL A 91 -5.10 5.82 8.50
CA VAL A 91 -6.28 4.97 8.39
C VAL A 91 -6.24 3.98 9.56
N GLY A 92 -7.07 4.22 10.57
CA GLY A 92 -6.90 3.59 11.88
C GLY A 92 -5.52 3.94 12.47
N GLU A 93 -4.72 2.93 12.80
CA GLU A 93 -3.35 3.11 13.31
C GLU A 93 -2.27 3.08 12.21
N LYS A 94 -2.67 3.00 10.93
CA LYS A 94 -1.76 2.86 9.79
C LYS A 94 -1.35 4.19 9.22
N GLU A 95 -0.04 4.42 9.10
CA GLU A 95 0.51 5.60 8.46
C GLU A 95 0.58 5.38 6.94
N ILE A 96 -0.11 6.25 6.21
CA ILE A 96 -0.25 6.17 4.77
C ILE A 96 0.44 7.36 4.13
N HIS A 97 1.44 7.10 3.28
CA HIS A 97 2.08 8.12 2.45
C HIS A 97 1.44 8.13 1.07
N GLY A 98 0.72 9.20 0.73
CA GLY A 98 0.08 9.40 -0.55
C GLY A 98 0.84 10.39 -1.42
N SER A 99 1.12 10.04 -2.67
CA SER A 99 1.72 10.95 -3.65
C SER A 99 1.00 10.89 -4.99
N ARG A 100 0.93 12.02 -5.68
CA ARG A 100 0.58 12.10 -7.09
C ARG A 100 1.79 12.57 -7.89
N ILE A 101 2.41 11.63 -8.61
CA ILE A 101 3.58 11.86 -9.44
C ILE A 101 3.15 12.14 -10.87
N ILE A 102 3.68 13.21 -11.46
CA ILE A 102 3.49 13.52 -12.88
C ILE A 102 4.67 12.93 -13.65
N LEU A 103 4.38 12.06 -14.63
CA LEU A 103 5.35 11.31 -15.41
C LEU A 103 5.68 11.95 -16.75
#